data_AF-A0A960I4X0-F1
#
_entry.id   AF-A0A960I4X0-F1
#
_cell.length_a   1.000
_cell.length_b   1.000
_cell.length_c   1.000
_cell.angle_alpha   90.00
_cell.angle_beta   90.00
_cell.angle_gamma   90.00
#
_symmetry.space_group_name_H-M   'P 1'
#
loop_
_entity.id
_entity.type
_entity.pdbx_description
1 polymer ?
#
loop_
_entity_poly.entity_id
_entity_poly.type
_entity_poly.pdbx_seq_one_letter_code
_entity_poly.pdbx_strand_id
1 'polypeptide(L)'
;MTHLTTPPNSLLTIDARFNGPARSGHGGVSGGRFAALVDARRAIVDFLAPIPLDEPLSGTRQGEAAHVDGPDGPVAAVTRLAGPLPTGPFGRLAAGEVARAEASWLDARDGDHVAPTCFACGHRRTDDSGLGLRPGPVAGLAL
;
A
#
# COMPACT_ATOMS: atom_id res chain seq x y z
N MET A 1 3.04 20.42 15.29
CA MET A 1 2.59 19.29 14.44
C MET A 1 2.25 18.15 15.37
N THR A 2 0.98 17.88 15.58
CA THR A 2 0.50 16.89 16.55
C THR A 2 0.61 15.51 15.92
N HIS A 3 1.50 14.65 16.44
CA HIS A 3 1.57 13.25 16.03
C HIS A 3 0.29 12.55 16.52
N LEU A 4 -0.65 12.29 15.60
CA LEU A 4 -1.78 11.41 15.87
C LEU A 4 -1.21 10.02 16.15
N THR A 5 -1.06 9.69 17.42
CA THR A 5 -0.68 8.36 17.88
C THR A 5 -1.95 7.64 18.26
N THR A 6 -2.19 6.50 17.63
CA THR A 6 -3.37 5.68 17.89
C THR A 6 -3.22 5.04 19.29
N PRO A 7 -4.30 4.85 20.07
CA PRO A 7 -4.25 4.13 21.35
C PRO A 7 -3.54 2.78 21.24
N PRO A 8 -2.95 2.29 22.35
CA PRO A 8 -2.11 1.08 22.35
C PRO A 8 -2.82 -0.14 21.77
N ASN A 9 -4.14 -0.21 21.90
CA ASN A 9 -4.97 -1.19 21.21
C ASN A 9 -5.94 -0.47 20.28
N SER A 10 -5.98 -0.89 19.02
CA SER A 10 -6.74 -0.24 17.95
C SER A 10 -7.48 -1.28 17.12
N LEU A 11 -8.78 -1.08 16.92
CA LEU A 11 -9.53 -1.83 15.94
C LEU A 11 -9.36 -1.16 14.57
N LEU A 12 -8.98 -1.95 13.58
CA LEU A 12 -8.73 -1.51 12.21
C LEU A 12 -9.59 -2.33 11.26
N THR A 13 -9.95 -1.76 10.12
CA THR A 13 -10.64 -2.46 9.03
C THR A 13 -10.16 -1.88 7.72
N ILE A 14 -10.00 -2.75 6.71
CA ILE A 14 -9.73 -2.35 5.33
C ILE A 14 -10.98 -2.64 4.51
N ASP A 15 -11.66 -1.59 4.06
CA ASP A 15 -12.84 -1.73 3.21
C ASP A 15 -12.50 -2.52 1.94
N ALA A 16 -13.37 -3.44 1.49
CA ALA A 16 -13.16 -4.23 0.28
C ALA A 16 -12.86 -3.40 -0.97
N ARG A 17 -13.32 -2.15 -1.04
CA ARG A 17 -12.96 -1.25 -2.16
C ARG A 17 -11.45 -0.94 -2.18
N PHE A 18 -10.74 -1.07 -1.07
CA PHE A 18 -9.30 -0.89 -0.98
C PHE A 18 -8.53 -2.20 -1.14
N ASN A 19 -9.00 -3.13 -1.98
CA ASN A 19 -8.30 -4.38 -2.27
C ASN A 19 -7.05 -4.18 -3.16
N GLY A 20 -6.02 -4.99 -2.98
CA GLY A 20 -4.96 -5.21 -3.96
C GLY A 20 -5.34 -6.41 -4.82
N PRO A 21 -4.90 -7.63 -4.48
CA PRO A 21 -5.55 -8.86 -4.96
C PRO A 21 -7.03 -8.91 -4.57
N ALA A 22 -7.84 -9.71 -5.28
CA ALA A 22 -9.30 -9.74 -5.11
C ALA A 22 -9.78 -10.01 -3.67
N ARG A 23 -8.99 -10.71 -2.85
CA ARG A 23 -9.31 -11.09 -1.46
C ARG A 23 -8.31 -10.58 -0.44
N SER A 24 -7.56 -9.52 -0.76
CA SER A 24 -6.55 -8.97 0.16
C SER A 24 -6.49 -7.46 0.04
N GLY A 25 -6.30 -6.77 1.16
CA GLY A 25 -6.10 -5.31 1.21
C GLY A 25 -4.94 -4.81 0.35
N HIS A 26 -5.06 -3.57 -0.11
CA HIS A 26 -4.04 -2.88 -0.88
C HIS A 26 -2.87 -2.48 0.02
N GLY A 27 -1.67 -2.99 -0.27
CA GLY A 27 -0.49 -2.83 0.60
C GLY A 27 -0.19 -1.38 1.00
N GLY A 28 -0.33 -0.41 0.09
CA GLY A 28 -0.12 1.00 0.42
C GLY A 28 -1.19 1.61 1.35
N VAL A 29 -2.46 1.18 1.21
CA VAL A 29 -3.56 1.67 2.06
C VAL A 29 -3.44 1.04 3.44
N SER A 30 -3.31 -0.28 3.48
CA SER A 30 -3.14 -1.03 4.72
C SER A 30 -1.86 -0.62 5.45
N GLY A 31 -0.74 -0.49 4.74
CA GLY A 31 0.54 -0.06 5.31
C GLY A 31 0.45 1.34 5.92
N GLY A 32 -0.18 2.29 5.24
CA GLY A 32 -0.42 3.63 5.81
C GLY A 32 -1.29 3.61 7.07
N ARG A 33 -2.32 2.75 7.10
CA ARG A 33 -3.17 2.55 8.29
C ARG A 33 -2.39 1.91 9.45
N PHE A 34 -1.62 0.87 9.17
CA PHE A 34 -0.85 0.12 10.18
C PHE A 34 0.32 0.94 10.72
N ALA A 35 0.98 1.73 9.89
CA ALA A 35 2.04 2.65 10.29
C ALA A 35 1.58 3.62 11.39
N ALA A 36 0.31 4.05 11.38
CA ALA A 36 -0.24 4.97 12.38
C ALA A 36 -0.32 4.37 13.80
N LEU A 37 -0.13 3.05 13.96
CA LEU A 37 0.00 2.42 15.27
C LEU A 37 1.29 2.86 15.99
N VAL A 38 2.35 3.18 15.26
CA VAL A 38 3.64 3.63 15.83
C VAL A 38 3.95 5.08 15.45
N ASP A 39 3.99 5.38 14.15
CA ASP A 39 4.23 6.70 13.56
C ASP A 39 3.85 6.67 12.06
N ALA A 40 2.77 7.38 11.70
CA ALA A 40 2.22 7.38 10.34
C ALA A 40 3.21 7.84 9.24
N ARG A 41 4.32 8.51 9.60
CA ARG A 41 5.33 8.99 8.64
C ARG A 41 6.64 8.22 8.70
N ARG A 42 6.83 7.36 9.70
CA ARG A 42 8.11 6.73 10.00
C ARG A 42 7.89 5.31 10.51
N ALA A 43 7.46 4.43 9.62
CA ALA A 43 7.30 3.02 9.94
C ALA A 43 7.75 2.13 8.78
N ILE A 44 8.24 0.94 9.13
CA ILE A 44 8.30 -0.22 8.26
C ILE A 44 7.08 -1.08 8.61
N VAL A 45 6.37 -1.53 7.58
CA VAL A 45 5.26 -2.48 7.72
C VAL A 45 5.63 -3.73 6.94
N ASP A 46 5.83 -4.83 7.65
CA ASP A 46 6.10 -6.14 7.09
C ASP A 46 4.80 -6.94 7.07
N PHE A 47 4.30 -7.27 5.88
CA PHE A 47 3.12 -8.12 5.73
C PHE A 47 3.51 -9.59 5.80
N LEU A 48 2.88 -10.32 6.73
CA LEU A 48 3.16 -11.72 7.03
C LEU A 48 2.12 -12.66 6.37
N ALA A 49 0.93 -12.14 6.07
CA ALA A 49 -0.17 -12.86 5.45
C ALA A 49 -1.00 -11.90 4.55
N PRO A 50 -1.89 -12.44 3.70
CA PRO A 50 -2.92 -11.62 3.04
C PRO A 50 -3.72 -10.80 4.04
N ILE A 51 -4.14 -9.59 3.65
CA ILE A 51 -4.76 -8.62 4.55
C ILE A 51 -6.29 -8.78 4.44
N PRO A 52 -7.00 -9.22 5.49
CA PRO A 52 -8.46 -9.37 5.46
C PRO A 52 -9.18 -8.08 5.07
N LEU A 53 -10.27 -8.22 4.32
CA LEU A 53 -11.12 -7.12 3.85
C LEU A 53 -12.46 -7.16 4.59
N ASP A 54 -12.98 -6.00 4.98
CA ASP A 54 -14.23 -5.84 5.74
C ASP A 54 -14.27 -6.62 7.07
N GLU A 55 -13.12 -7.07 7.55
CA GLU A 55 -12.96 -7.82 8.78
C GLU A 55 -12.21 -7.00 9.83
N PRO A 56 -12.56 -7.16 11.12
CA PRO A 56 -11.85 -6.51 12.20
C PRO A 56 -10.41 -7.04 12.32
N LEU A 57 -9.45 -6.13 12.37
CA LEU A 57 -8.04 -6.38 12.66
C LEU A 57 -7.69 -5.73 14.00
N SER A 58 -6.91 -6.44 14.82
CA SER A 58 -6.45 -5.95 16.11
C SER A 58 -5.02 -5.44 16.00
N GLY A 59 -4.82 -4.13 16.12
CA GLY A 59 -3.50 -3.51 16.23
C GLY A 59 -3.10 -3.37 17.70
N THR A 60 -1.96 -3.93 18.09
CA THR A 60 -1.41 -3.84 19.45
C THR A 60 -0.02 -3.21 19.41
N ARG A 61 0.13 -2.02 20.00
CA ARG A 61 1.41 -1.29 20.09
C ARG A 61 2.16 -1.67 21.37
N GLN A 62 3.46 -1.92 21.23
CA GLN A 62 4.41 -2.15 22.32
C GLN A 62 5.65 -1.27 22.10
N GLY A 63 5.68 -0.12 22.76
CA GLY A 63 6.77 0.86 22.60
C GLY A 63 6.85 1.40 21.17
N GLU A 64 7.95 1.09 20.48
CA GLU A 64 8.24 1.55 19.11
C GLU A 64 7.85 0.53 18.03
N ALA A 65 7.19 -0.57 18.42
CA ALA A 65 6.70 -1.61 17.53
C ALA A 65 5.19 -1.83 17.74
N ALA A 66 4.55 -2.48 16.76
CA ALA A 66 3.19 -2.97 16.87
C ALA A 66 3.02 -4.27 16.07
N HIS A 67 2.02 -5.06 16.46
CA HIS A 67 1.55 -6.22 15.71
C HIS A 67 0.12 -5.98 15.25
N VAL A 68 -0.22 -6.52 14.08
CA VAL A 68 -1.59 -6.54 13.56
C VAL A 68 -2.00 -7.99 13.37
N ASP A 69 -3.03 -8.39 14.10
CA ASP A 69 -3.62 -9.73 14.03
C ASP A 69 -4.98 -9.65 13.34
N GLY A 70 -5.23 -10.60 12.45
CA GLY A 70 -6.53 -10.86 11.87
C GLY A 70 -7.20 -12.10 12.49
N PRO A 71 -8.37 -12.49 11.98
CA PRO A 71 -9.11 -13.65 12.50
C PRO A 71 -8.33 -14.97 12.42
N ASP A 72 -7.50 -15.11 11.38
CA ASP A 72 -6.71 -16.32 11.12
C ASP A 72 -5.27 -16.25 11.68
N GLY A 73 -4.93 -15.20 12.42
CA GLY A 73 -3.61 -15.01 13.03
C GLY A 73 -2.85 -13.77 12.54
N PRO A 74 -1.51 -13.76 12.65
CA PRO A 74 -0.69 -12.58 12.38
C PRO A 74 -0.78 -12.11 10.92
N VAL A 75 -1.06 -10.82 10.72
CA VAL A 75 -1.16 -10.19 9.39
C VAL A 75 0.03 -9.29 9.10
N ALA A 76 0.48 -8.51 10.08
CA ALA A 76 1.63 -7.61 9.89
C ALA A 76 2.41 -7.35 11.17
N ALA A 77 3.70 -7.07 11.00
CA ALA A 77 4.55 -6.44 12.01
C ALA A 77 4.85 -5.00 11.59
N VAL A 78 4.86 -4.08 12.56
CA VAL A 78 5.11 -2.66 12.33
C VAL A 78 6.23 -2.20 13.26
N THR A 79 7.26 -1.58 12.70
CA THR A 79 8.36 -1.02 13.50
C THR A 79 8.58 0.44 13.13
N ARG A 80 8.74 1.30 14.14
CA ARG A 80 9.05 2.71 13.89
C ARG A 80 10.46 2.87 13.31
N LEU A 81 10.57 3.69 12.28
CA LEU A 81 11.85 4.09 11.72
C LEU A 81 12.48 5.19 12.60
N ALA A 82 13.73 4.95 13.03
CA ALA A 82 14.48 5.90 13.84
C ALA A 82 14.76 7.23 13.10
N GLY A 83 14.96 7.17 11.79
CA GLY A 83 15.24 8.31 10.92
C GLY A 83 14.36 8.34 9.67
N PRO A 84 14.34 9.47 8.94
CA PRO A 84 13.68 9.52 7.64
C PRO A 84 14.36 8.56 6.66
N LEU A 85 13.58 7.98 5.73
CA LEU A 85 14.16 7.27 4.60
C LEU A 85 14.94 8.27 3.72
N PRO A 86 16.15 7.92 3.27
CA PRO A 86 16.88 8.76 2.33
C PRO A 86 16.09 8.81 1.02
N THR A 87 15.44 9.94 0.78
CA THR A 87 14.71 10.19 -0.46
C THR A 87 15.41 11.33 -1.19
N GLY A 88 15.68 11.11 -2.48
CA GLY A 88 16.23 12.12 -3.37
C GLY A 88 15.12 12.78 -4.19
N PRO A 89 15.37 13.96 -4.79
CA PRO A 89 14.46 14.49 -5.79
C PRO A 89 14.39 13.52 -6.98
N PHE A 90 13.18 13.20 -7.42
CA PHE A 90 12.98 12.52 -8.69
C PHE A 90 13.06 13.54 -9.82
N GLY A 91 13.72 13.18 -10.92
CA GLY A 91 13.71 13.99 -12.13
C GLY A 91 12.29 14.17 -12.65
N ARG A 92 11.96 15.37 -13.15
CA ARG A 92 10.69 15.59 -13.85
C ARG A 92 10.78 14.95 -15.23
N LEU A 93 9.81 14.09 -15.54
CA LEU A 93 9.64 13.52 -16.87
C LEU A 93 8.88 14.50 -17.77
N ALA A 94 9.20 14.50 -19.07
CA ALA A 94 8.40 15.20 -20.05
C ALA A 94 7.02 14.54 -20.18
N ALA A 95 5.98 15.33 -20.44
CA ALA A 95 4.61 14.81 -20.54
C ALA A 95 4.47 13.68 -21.58
N GLY A 96 5.20 13.77 -22.70
CA GLY A 96 5.21 12.72 -23.71
C GLY A 96 5.89 11.43 -23.26
N GLU A 97 6.84 11.47 -22.32
CA GLU A 97 7.44 10.27 -21.74
C GLU A 97 6.46 9.59 -20.79
N VAL A 98 5.78 10.37 -19.95
CA VAL A 98 4.71 9.88 -19.07
C VAL A 98 3.59 9.21 -19.87
N ALA A 99 3.10 9.86 -20.93
CA ALA A 99 2.03 9.31 -21.76
C ALA A 99 2.43 7.98 -22.44
N ARG A 100 3.69 7.84 -22.90
CA ARG A 100 4.19 6.57 -23.47
C ARG A 100 4.32 5.49 -22.40
N ALA A 101 4.79 5.84 -21.21
CA ALA A 101 4.85 4.91 -20.08
C ALA A 101 3.45 4.41 -19.71
N GLU A 102 2.47 5.31 -19.55
CA GLU A 102 1.09 4.92 -19.24
C GLU A 102 0.47 4.00 -20.30
N ALA A 103 0.70 4.30 -21.59
CA ALA A 103 0.17 3.50 -22.69
C ALA A 103 0.78 2.09 -22.75
N SER A 104 2.05 1.94 -22.40
CA SER A 104 2.79 0.66 -22.47
C SER A 104 2.81 -0.13 -21.16
N TRP A 105 2.11 0.34 -20.12
CA TRP A 105 2.17 -0.23 -18.78
C TRP A 105 1.82 -1.73 -18.72
N LEU A 106 0.82 -2.18 -19.49
CA LEU A 106 0.42 -3.60 -19.55
C LEU A 106 1.21 -4.41 -20.57
N ASP A 107 1.86 -3.77 -21.53
CA ASP A 107 2.62 -4.46 -22.58
C ASP A 107 3.76 -5.29 -21.98
N ALA A 108 4.38 -4.77 -20.90
CA ALA A 108 5.41 -5.47 -20.14
C ALA A 108 4.89 -6.69 -19.32
N ARG A 109 3.59 -7.00 -19.42
CA ARG A 109 2.90 -8.06 -18.67
C ARG A 109 1.99 -8.91 -19.55
N ASP A 110 2.19 -8.88 -20.87
CA ASP A 110 1.39 -9.61 -21.85
C ASP A 110 -0.13 -9.35 -21.72
N GLY A 111 -0.51 -8.17 -21.22
CA GLY A 111 -1.91 -7.80 -21.01
C GLY A 111 -2.59 -8.42 -19.79
N ASP A 112 -1.86 -9.15 -18.93
CA ASP A 112 -2.41 -9.75 -17.70
C ASP A 112 -1.67 -9.28 -16.44
N HIS A 113 -2.41 -9.12 -15.35
CA HIS A 113 -1.85 -8.63 -14.09
C HIS A 113 -2.42 -9.45 -12.94
N VAL A 114 -1.55 -9.84 -11.99
CA VAL A 114 -1.91 -10.70 -10.84
C VAL A 114 -3.02 -10.12 -9.96
N ALA A 115 -3.23 -8.81 -10.03
CA ALA A 115 -4.27 -8.09 -9.30
C ALA A 115 -5.03 -7.15 -10.26
N PRO A 116 -5.92 -7.68 -11.12
CA PRO A 116 -6.54 -6.90 -12.20
C PRO A 116 -7.57 -5.88 -11.68
N THR A 117 -8.08 -6.07 -10.47
CA THR A 117 -9.03 -5.19 -9.77
C THR A 117 -8.40 -4.40 -8.62
N CYS A 118 -7.06 -4.35 -8.55
CA CYS A 118 -6.31 -3.62 -7.54
C CYS A 118 -6.76 -2.15 -7.42
N PHE A 119 -6.85 -1.63 -6.20
CA PHE A 119 -7.22 -0.25 -5.92
C PHE A 119 -6.28 0.77 -6.59
N ALA A 120 -4.99 0.48 -6.71
CA ALA A 120 -4.06 1.40 -7.39
C ALA A 120 -4.19 1.34 -8.93
N CYS A 121 -3.90 0.19 -9.53
CA CYS A 121 -3.81 0.09 -10.99
C CYS A 121 -5.09 -0.40 -11.67
N GLY A 122 -5.78 -1.36 -11.05
CA GLY A 122 -7.18 -1.72 -11.32
C GLY A 122 -7.61 -1.74 -12.78
N HIS A 123 -6.82 -2.28 -13.71
CA HIS A 123 -7.09 -2.12 -15.14
C HIS A 123 -8.37 -2.82 -15.64
N ARG A 124 -8.90 -3.77 -14.87
CA ARG A 124 -10.21 -4.42 -15.10
C ARG A 124 -11.24 -4.01 -14.06
N ARG A 125 -10.97 -2.98 -13.25
CA ARG A 125 -11.91 -2.47 -12.24
C ARG A 125 -12.98 -1.61 -12.91
N THR A 126 -14.23 -1.77 -12.51
CA THR A 126 -15.39 -1.12 -13.15
C THR A 126 -16.18 -0.18 -12.22
N ASP A 127 -15.84 -0.14 -10.93
CA ASP A 127 -16.60 0.55 -9.88
C ASP A 127 -16.14 2.00 -9.62
N ASP A 128 -15.29 2.57 -10.49
CA ASP A 128 -14.66 3.90 -10.41
C ASP A 128 -13.99 4.25 -9.06
N SER A 129 -13.85 3.28 -8.16
CA SER A 129 -13.34 3.51 -6.81
C SER A 129 -11.82 3.47 -6.71
N GLY A 130 -11.13 3.01 -7.75
CA GLY A 130 -9.66 2.90 -7.81
C GLY A 130 -8.96 4.16 -8.29
N LEU A 131 -7.63 4.20 -8.13
CA LEU A 131 -6.77 5.32 -8.53
C LEU A 131 -6.45 5.34 -10.04
N GLY A 132 -6.58 4.20 -10.73
CA GLY A 132 -6.33 4.09 -12.17
C GLY A 132 -4.87 4.35 -12.59
N LEU A 133 -3.90 4.10 -11.69
CA LEU A 133 -2.48 4.35 -11.95
C LEU A 133 -1.91 3.34 -12.93
N ARG A 134 -1.23 3.81 -13.97
CA ARG A 134 -0.60 2.97 -15.02
C ARG A 134 0.92 3.21 -15.08
N PRO A 135 1.68 2.75 -14.07
CA PRO A 135 3.12 3.04 -13.95
C PRO A 135 3.95 2.16 -14.91
N GLY A 136 3.94 2.49 -16.21
CA GLY A 136 4.77 1.79 -17.18
C GLY A 136 6.23 2.25 -17.21
N PRO A 137 7.08 1.55 -17.98
CA PRO A 137 8.51 1.80 -18.02
C PRO A 137 8.85 3.13 -18.72
N VAL A 138 9.94 3.76 -18.29
CA VAL A 138 10.51 4.96 -18.93
C VAL A 138 11.91 4.62 -19.44
N ALA A 139 12.16 4.83 -20.72
CA ALA A 139 13.43 4.49 -21.35
C ALA A 139 14.60 5.24 -20.67
N GLY A 140 15.68 4.52 -20.39
CA GLY A 140 16.87 5.09 -19.75
C GLY A 140 16.77 5.30 -18.23
N LEU A 141 15.61 5.01 -17.61
CA LEU A 141 15.46 4.94 -16.17
C LEU A 141 15.34 3.47 -15.75
N ALA A 142 16.38 2.95 -15.10
CA ALA A 142 16.28 1.67 -14.40
C ALA A 142 15.50 1.85 -13.09
N LEU A 143 14.81 0.79 -12.66
CA LEU A 143 14.30 0.66 -11.29
C LEU A 143 15.46 0.41 -10.31
#